data_AF-A0A536PZR4-F1
#
_entry.id   AF-A0A536PZR4-F1
#
_cell.length_a   1.000
_cell.length_b   1.000
_cell.length_c   1.000
_cell.angle_alpha   90.00
_cell.angle_beta   90.00
_cell.angle_gamma   90.00
#
_symmetry.space_group_name_H-M   'P 1'
#
loop_
_entity.id
_entity.type
_entity.pdbx_description
1 polymer ?
#
loop_
_entity_poly.entity_id
_entity_poly.type
_entity_poly.pdbx_seq_one_letter_code
_entity_poly.pdbx_strand_id
1 'polypeptide(L)'
;MKGKDEMTEATVTKVVSSGTTRSRMTKGARIAAFTLAAVALLFPAASPAQAAGLINCVPLSLTGGSGACWESVWVNGVEHRMVFPQEAKEFPGTTHSDRVGKFYVTAPQTDTPQGALPFRHDHTVADTNFTKLRGFLVFCSETGITSGSCETATPSFPLATTVNGQTLKSAEAIESAAHSGLVTLFDTGATFVATITGN
;
A
#
# COMPACT_ATOMS: atom_id res chain seq x y z
N MET A 1 -9.25 -27.40 -74.07
CA MET A 1 -8.61 -28.04 -75.24
C MET A 1 -7.52 -28.95 -74.68
N LYS A 2 -7.50 -30.27 -74.83
CA LYS A 2 -8.23 -31.24 -75.67
C LYS A 2 -8.24 -32.53 -74.80
N GLY A 3 -9.37 -33.12 -74.42
CA GLY A 3 -10.38 -33.71 -75.30
C GLY A 3 -10.35 -35.23 -75.10
N LYS A 4 -11.38 -35.74 -74.40
CA LYS A 4 -12.09 -37.03 -74.54
C LYS A 4 -11.26 -38.31 -74.71
N ASP A 5 -11.55 -39.32 -73.89
CA ASP A 5 -12.32 -40.48 -74.37
C ASP A 5 -12.80 -41.34 -73.18
N GLU A 6 -14.00 -41.86 -73.39
CA GLU A 6 -14.84 -42.68 -72.50
C GLU A 6 -14.71 -44.15 -72.94
N MET A 7 -14.98 -45.10 -72.03
CA MET A 7 -15.10 -46.58 -72.13
C MET A 7 -14.06 -47.29 -71.21
N THR A 8 -14.39 -48.30 -70.40
CA THR A 8 -15.57 -49.17 -70.30
C THR A 8 -15.66 -49.71 -68.87
N GLU A 9 -16.87 -49.98 -68.41
CA GLU A 9 -17.18 -50.68 -67.16
C GLU A 9 -16.97 -52.21 -67.31
N ALA A 10 -16.40 -52.86 -66.30
CA ALA A 10 -16.55 -54.30 -66.07
C ALA A 10 -16.30 -54.69 -64.60
N THR A 11 -17.39 -55.02 -63.92
CA THR A 11 -17.57 -56.29 -63.17
C THR A 11 -16.89 -56.49 -61.80
N VAL A 12 -17.74 -56.30 -60.76
CA VAL A 12 -18.08 -57.23 -59.66
C VAL A 12 -17.02 -57.64 -58.61
N THR A 13 -17.29 -57.15 -57.39
CA THR A 13 -17.39 -57.86 -56.09
C THR A 13 -16.23 -58.68 -55.53
N LYS A 14 -15.50 -58.03 -54.62
CA LYS A 14 -15.28 -58.38 -53.19
C LYS A 14 -15.11 -59.87 -52.83
N VAL A 15 -13.92 -60.23 -52.34
CA VAL A 15 -13.73 -61.33 -51.37
C VAL A 15 -12.72 -60.91 -50.31
N VAL A 16 -13.18 -60.97 -49.05
CA VAL A 16 -12.38 -60.88 -47.83
C VAL A 16 -11.64 -62.20 -47.63
N SER A 17 -10.37 -62.15 -47.21
CA SER A 17 -9.71 -63.30 -46.60
C SER A 17 -8.91 -62.85 -45.37
N SER A 18 -9.28 -63.43 -44.23
CA SER A 18 -8.61 -63.29 -42.94
C SER A 18 -7.41 -64.24 -42.87
N GLY A 19 -6.27 -63.76 -42.37
CA GLY A 19 -5.10 -64.60 -42.13
C GLY A 19 -3.96 -63.86 -41.44
N THR A 20 -3.92 -63.96 -40.12
CA THR A 20 -2.90 -63.42 -39.21
C THR A 20 -1.51 -64.01 -39.48
N THR A 21 -0.48 -63.18 -39.73
CA THR A 21 0.89 -63.49 -39.26
C THR A 21 1.79 -62.26 -39.12
N ARG A 22 2.54 -62.29 -38.01
CA ARG A 22 3.90 -61.77 -37.78
C ARG A 22 4.07 -60.32 -37.31
N SER A 23 4.30 -60.25 -36.00
CA SER A 23 5.02 -59.22 -35.26
C SER A 23 6.28 -58.74 -35.99
N ARG A 24 6.32 -57.44 -36.29
CA ARG A 24 7.56 -56.67 -36.46
C ARG A 24 7.62 -55.64 -35.34
N MET A 25 8.59 -55.83 -34.46
CA MET A 25 9.01 -54.89 -33.43
C MET A 25 9.38 -53.55 -34.09
N THR A 26 8.49 -52.58 -34.02
CA THR A 26 8.81 -51.16 -34.23
C THR A 26 9.16 -50.56 -32.88
N LYS A 27 10.42 -50.10 -32.78
CA LYS A 27 10.96 -49.34 -31.64
C LYS A 27 10.14 -48.06 -31.47
N GLY A 28 9.12 -48.11 -30.61
CA GLY A 28 8.36 -46.95 -30.16
C GLY A 28 8.79 -46.59 -28.74
N ALA A 29 9.78 -45.71 -28.63
CA ALA A 29 10.08 -45.03 -27.37
C ALA A 29 8.96 -44.02 -27.03
N ARG A 30 8.91 -43.64 -25.75
CA ARG A 30 8.09 -42.60 -25.05
C ARG A 30 6.98 -43.24 -24.21
N ILE A 31 7.22 -43.69 -22.99
CA ILE A 31 7.62 -42.95 -21.76
C ILE A 31 6.69 -41.77 -21.47
N ALA A 32 5.92 -41.97 -20.40
CA ALA A 32 5.35 -41.02 -19.44
C ALA A 32 4.48 -39.88 -19.98
N ALA A 33 3.17 -40.10 -19.92
CA ALA A 33 2.18 -39.03 -19.82
C ALA A 33 1.95 -38.68 -18.35
N PHE A 34 2.80 -37.84 -17.75
CA PHE A 34 2.49 -37.14 -16.49
C PHE A 34 3.38 -35.91 -16.38
N THR A 35 2.80 -34.72 -16.58
CA THR A 35 3.03 -33.49 -15.79
C THR A 35 2.37 -32.33 -16.52
N LEU A 36 1.19 -31.94 -16.06
CA LEU A 36 0.65 -30.60 -16.26
C LEU A 36 -0.33 -30.32 -15.13
N ALA A 37 0.21 -30.14 -13.94
CA ALA A 37 -0.49 -29.48 -12.84
C ALA A 37 0.54 -28.81 -11.94
N ALA A 38 0.20 -27.60 -11.49
CA ALA A 38 0.94 -26.72 -10.59
C ALA A 38 1.98 -25.77 -11.22
N VAL A 39 1.52 -24.92 -12.14
CA VAL A 39 2.06 -23.54 -12.26
C VAL A 39 0.99 -22.56 -11.77
N ALA A 40 0.55 -22.72 -10.52
CA ALA A 40 -0.34 -21.78 -9.85
C ALA A 40 0.14 -21.40 -8.44
N LEU A 41 1.30 -21.91 -8.00
CA LEU A 41 1.86 -21.69 -6.66
C LEU A 41 2.92 -20.57 -6.60
N LEU A 42 3.14 -19.83 -7.69
CA LEU A 42 4.10 -18.72 -7.74
C LEU A 42 3.47 -17.34 -7.67
N PHE A 43 2.14 -17.25 -7.56
CA PHE A 43 1.52 -16.00 -7.20
C PHE A 43 1.60 -15.87 -5.68
N PRO A 44 2.32 -14.88 -5.13
CA PRO A 44 2.13 -14.54 -3.73
C PRO A 44 0.64 -14.28 -3.57
N ALA A 45 -0.01 -15.06 -2.70
CA ALA A 45 -1.39 -14.80 -2.34
C ALA A 45 -1.43 -13.35 -1.86
N ALA A 46 -2.00 -12.48 -2.69
CA ALA A 46 -2.34 -11.13 -2.28
C ALA A 46 -3.19 -11.29 -1.03
N SER A 47 -2.67 -10.87 0.13
CA SER A 47 -3.39 -10.94 1.40
C SER A 47 -4.80 -10.40 1.15
N PRO A 48 -5.86 -11.03 1.70
CA PRO A 48 -7.26 -10.68 1.38
C PRO A 48 -7.60 -9.19 1.57
N ALA A 49 -6.78 -8.44 2.31
CA ALA A 49 -6.80 -6.98 2.40
C ALA A 49 -6.62 -6.23 1.05
N GLN A 50 -6.03 -6.86 0.03
CA GLN A 50 -5.78 -6.25 -1.29
C GLN A 50 -7.01 -6.32 -2.22
N ALA A 51 -7.96 -7.21 -1.95
CA ALA A 51 -9.11 -7.46 -2.83
C ALA A 51 -10.33 -6.56 -2.55
N ALA A 52 -10.44 -5.98 -1.35
CA ALA A 52 -11.59 -5.16 -0.94
C ALA A 52 -11.44 -3.66 -1.25
N GLY A 53 -10.30 -3.23 -1.79
CA GLY A 53 -9.94 -1.81 -1.86
C GLY A 53 -9.59 -1.26 -0.47
N LEU A 54 -8.55 -0.45 -0.40
CA LEU A 54 -8.09 0.11 0.86
C LEU A 54 -9.05 1.21 1.32
N ILE A 55 -9.61 1.08 2.53
CA ILE A 55 -10.54 2.07 3.10
C ILE A 55 -9.79 3.11 3.95
N ASN A 56 -10.41 4.28 4.12
CA ASN A 56 -9.86 5.32 5.00
C ASN A 56 -9.82 4.80 6.46
N CYS A 57 -8.77 5.13 7.21
CA CYS A 57 -8.62 4.66 8.59
C CYS A 57 -9.65 5.25 9.56
N VAL A 58 -10.21 6.45 9.28
CA VAL A 58 -11.16 7.11 10.18
C VAL A 58 -12.42 6.26 10.43
N PRO A 59 -13.14 5.77 9.40
CA PRO A 59 -14.28 4.86 9.60
C PRO A 59 -13.92 3.56 10.33
N LEU A 60 -12.73 2.98 10.08
CA LEU A 60 -12.30 1.73 10.72
C LEU A 60 -12.12 1.91 12.23
N SER A 61 -11.40 2.96 12.63
CA SER A 61 -11.15 3.27 14.04
C SER A 61 -12.43 3.58 14.82
N LEU A 62 -13.44 4.19 14.17
CA LEU A 62 -14.74 4.48 14.78
C LEU A 62 -15.63 3.25 14.96
N THR A 63 -15.51 2.26 14.06
CA THR A 63 -16.38 1.08 14.04
C THR A 63 -15.77 -0.12 14.77
N GLY A 64 -14.54 0.00 15.29
CA GLY A 64 -13.79 -1.10 15.87
C GLY A 64 -13.38 -2.15 14.84
N GLY A 65 -13.38 -1.78 13.55
CA GLY A 65 -12.99 -2.65 12.45
C GLY A 65 -11.49 -2.93 12.45
N SER A 66 -11.10 -4.03 11.81
CA SER A 66 -9.72 -4.47 11.68
C SER A 66 -9.31 -4.68 10.21
N GLY A 67 -8.10 -4.27 9.82
CA GLY A 67 -7.57 -4.41 8.47
C GLY A 67 -6.67 -3.27 8.00
N ALA A 68 -6.04 -3.45 6.85
CA ALA A 68 -5.24 -2.41 6.22
C ALA A 68 -6.11 -1.19 5.87
N CYS A 69 -5.57 0.01 6.06
CA CYS A 69 -6.28 1.26 5.79
C CYS A 69 -5.34 2.35 5.26
N TRP A 70 -5.87 3.49 4.85
CA TRP A 70 -5.08 4.66 4.47
C TRP A 70 -5.48 5.95 5.19
N GLU A 71 -4.52 6.86 5.28
CA GLU A 71 -4.73 8.26 5.67
C GLU A 71 -3.98 9.19 4.70
N SER A 72 -4.44 10.43 4.58
CA SER A 72 -3.69 11.48 3.89
C SER A 72 -2.54 11.98 4.75
N VAL A 73 -1.41 12.29 4.13
CA VAL A 73 -0.24 12.89 4.78
C VAL A 73 0.38 13.96 3.90
N TRP A 74 0.95 14.99 4.52
CA TRP A 74 1.79 15.97 3.86
C TRP A 74 3.24 15.51 3.77
N VAL A 75 3.82 15.64 2.58
CA VAL A 75 5.26 15.46 2.32
C VAL A 75 5.73 16.67 1.52
N ASN A 76 6.60 17.48 2.12
CA ASN A 76 7.17 18.66 1.47
C ASN A 76 6.12 19.58 0.81
N GLY A 77 4.97 19.79 1.48
CA GLY A 77 3.88 20.64 1.00
C GLY A 77 2.90 19.96 0.04
N VAL A 78 3.14 18.72 -0.37
CA VAL A 78 2.28 17.94 -1.26
C VAL A 78 1.52 16.89 -0.45
N GLU A 79 0.25 16.70 -0.76
CA GLU A 79 -0.56 15.67 -0.12
C GLU A 79 -0.36 14.32 -0.83
N HIS A 80 -0.20 13.28 -0.02
CA HIS A 80 -0.01 11.91 -0.46
C HIS A 80 -0.93 10.98 0.34
N ARG A 81 -1.16 9.78 -0.21
CA ARG A 81 -1.81 8.71 0.56
C ARG A 81 -0.75 7.88 1.27
N MET A 82 -0.94 7.63 2.56
CA MET A 82 -0.14 6.70 3.36
C MET A 82 -0.97 5.49 3.75
N VAL A 83 -0.43 4.29 3.55
CA VAL A 83 -1.10 3.01 3.82
C VAL A 83 -0.55 2.37 5.07
N PHE A 84 -1.46 1.99 5.97
CA PHE A 84 -1.18 1.29 7.21
C PHE A 84 -1.66 -0.17 7.07
N PRO A 85 -0.77 -1.16 6.92
CA PRO A 85 -1.18 -2.56 6.71
C PRO A 85 -1.80 -3.22 7.95
N GLN A 86 -1.63 -2.62 9.13
CA GLN A 86 -2.14 -3.10 10.43
C GLN A 86 -2.86 -1.98 11.20
N GLU A 87 -3.82 -1.30 10.58
CA GLU A 87 -4.78 -0.40 11.26
C GLU A 87 -4.19 0.82 11.98
N ALA A 88 -3.04 1.34 11.55
CA ALA A 88 -2.30 2.38 12.28
C ALA A 88 -2.09 2.05 13.78
N LYS A 89 -2.19 0.78 14.16
CA LYS A 89 -1.99 0.31 15.53
C LYS A 89 -0.52 0.31 15.86
N GLU A 90 -0.26 0.38 17.17
CA GLU A 90 1.09 0.22 17.68
C GLU A 90 1.67 -1.10 17.18
N PHE A 91 2.81 -1.02 16.50
CA PHE A 91 3.50 -2.19 15.99
C PHE A 91 4.11 -2.95 17.17
N PRO A 92 3.68 -4.20 17.44
CA PRO A 92 4.20 -4.97 18.56
C PRO A 92 5.66 -5.38 18.28
N GLY A 93 6.60 -4.75 18.97
CA GLY A 93 8.01 -5.12 18.93
C GLY A 93 8.94 -3.97 19.24
N THR A 94 10.13 -4.30 19.73
CA THR A 94 11.22 -3.34 19.92
C THR A 94 11.67 -2.80 18.57
N THR A 95 11.70 -1.47 18.43
CA THR A 95 12.27 -0.75 17.28
C THR A 95 13.78 -0.93 17.30
N HIS A 96 14.26 -2.05 16.74
CA HIS A 96 15.70 -2.35 16.61
C HIS A 96 16.36 -1.63 15.43
N SER A 97 15.61 -0.83 14.68
CA SER A 97 16.10 -0.08 13.53
C SER A 97 16.37 1.35 13.98
N ASP A 98 17.57 1.85 13.69
CA ASP A 98 17.95 3.26 13.73
C ASP A 98 17.21 4.09 12.66
N ARG A 99 16.64 3.43 11.65
CA ARG A 99 15.84 4.04 10.58
C ARG A 99 14.35 4.04 10.92
N VAL A 100 13.95 4.87 11.89
CA VAL A 100 12.55 5.14 12.20
C VAL A 100 12.22 6.54 11.69
N GLY A 101 11.26 6.65 10.79
CA GLY A 101 10.76 7.94 10.34
C GLY A 101 9.93 8.62 11.42
N LYS A 102 9.71 9.91 11.30
CA LYS A 102 8.83 10.66 12.20
C LYS A 102 7.50 10.93 11.51
N PHE A 103 6.44 10.82 12.28
CA PHE A 103 5.09 11.12 11.86
C PHE A 103 4.52 12.15 12.82
N TYR A 104 4.26 13.32 12.27
CA TYR A 104 3.86 14.50 13.01
C TYR A 104 2.36 14.66 12.91
N VAL A 105 1.72 14.86 14.06
CA VAL A 105 0.32 15.25 14.16
C VAL A 105 0.29 16.74 14.48
N THR A 106 -0.26 17.52 13.55
CA THR A 106 -0.43 18.97 13.67
C THR A 106 -1.91 19.32 13.73
N ALA A 107 -2.24 20.58 14.01
CA ALA A 107 -3.59 21.06 13.75
C ALA A 107 -3.89 21.00 12.24
N PRO A 108 -5.17 21.06 11.83
CA PRO A 108 -5.54 21.09 10.41
C PRO A 108 -4.82 22.23 9.68
N GLN A 109 -4.16 21.90 8.57
CA GLN A 109 -3.39 22.84 7.74
C GLN A 109 -4.22 23.40 6.58
N THR A 110 -5.48 22.97 6.49
CA THR A 110 -6.51 23.45 5.56
C THR A 110 -7.86 23.47 6.27
N ASP A 111 -8.89 24.00 5.61
CA ASP A 111 -10.27 23.99 6.14
C ASP A 111 -10.83 22.57 6.33
N THR A 112 -10.26 21.56 5.66
CA THR A 112 -10.66 20.15 5.79
C THR A 112 -9.55 19.34 6.46
N PRO A 113 -9.76 18.86 7.70
CA PRO A 113 -8.76 18.05 8.39
C PRO A 113 -8.62 16.67 7.74
N GLN A 114 -7.40 16.12 7.76
CA GLN A 114 -7.12 14.77 7.26
C GLN A 114 -7.55 13.66 8.25
N GLY A 115 -7.58 13.97 9.54
CA GLY A 115 -7.95 13.06 10.63
C GLY A 115 -9.00 13.65 11.58
N ALA A 116 -9.66 12.76 12.34
CA ALA A 116 -10.76 13.14 13.24
C ALA A 116 -10.67 12.54 14.66
N LEU A 117 -9.78 11.56 14.90
CA LEU A 117 -9.67 10.87 16.18
C LEU A 117 -8.25 10.90 16.76
N PRO A 118 -8.07 11.23 18.05
CA PRO A 118 -9.10 11.66 19.00
C PRO A 118 -9.57 13.12 18.81
N PHE A 119 -9.00 13.85 17.86
CA PHE A 119 -9.36 15.25 17.54
C PHE A 119 -9.15 15.51 16.03
N ARG A 120 -9.53 16.69 15.52
CA ARG A 120 -9.23 17.08 14.14
C ARG A 120 -7.75 17.43 13.97
N HIS A 121 -7.09 16.83 12.99
CA HIS A 121 -5.66 17.02 12.79
C HIS A 121 -5.24 16.70 11.36
N ASP A 122 -4.02 17.09 11.04
CA ASP A 122 -3.31 16.68 9.85
C ASP A 122 -2.07 15.89 10.21
N HIS A 123 -1.52 15.20 9.21
CA HIS A 123 -0.34 14.37 9.33
C HIS A 123 0.76 14.87 8.42
N THR A 124 1.98 14.96 8.94
CA THR A 124 3.16 15.33 8.15
C THR A 124 4.27 14.31 8.36
N VAL A 125 4.93 13.90 7.29
CA VAL A 125 6.09 13.01 7.32
C VAL A 125 7.22 13.57 6.46
N ALA A 126 8.45 13.12 6.71
CA ALA A 126 9.56 13.40 5.81
C ALA A 126 9.40 12.60 4.50
N ASP A 127 10.01 13.07 3.41
CA ASP A 127 10.14 12.28 2.20
C ASP A 127 11.06 11.08 2.48
N THR A 128 10.45 9.91 2.60
CA THR A 128 11.16 8.72 3.01
C THR A 128 10.50 7.44 2.52
N ASN A 129 11.35 6.43 2.31
CA ASN A 129 10.95 5.05 2.08
C ASN A 129 10.80 4.26 3.39
N PHE A 130 10.79 4.93 4.56
CA PHE A 130 10.67 4.23 5.85
C PHE A 130 9.31 3.56 5.97
N THR A 131 9.35 2.28 6.34
CA THR A 131 8.17 1.49 6.64
C THR A 131 7.79 1.54 8.10
N LYS A 132 8.61 2.13 8.97
CA LYS A 132 8.37 2.27 10.42
C LYS A 132 8.46 3.73 10.83
N LEU A 133 7.47 4.19 11.58
CA LEU A 133 7.31 5.58 11.98
C LEU A 133 7.11 5.70 13.49
N ARG A 134 7.53 6.83 14.06
CA ARG A 134 7.33 7.25 15.44
C ARG A 134 6.43 8.47 15.48
N GLY A 135 5.38 8.43 16.29
CA GLY A 135 4.38 9.50 16.41
C GLY A 135 4.82 10.65 17.32
N PHE A 136 4.60 11.89 16.86
CA PHE A 136 4.82 13.11 17.63
C PHE A 136 3.60 14.03 17.51
N LEU A 137 3.17 14.62 18.62
CA LEU A 137 2.25 15.76 18.60
C LEU A 137 3.05 17.05 18.52
N VAL A 138 2.66 17.97 17.64
CA VAL A 138 3.34 19.26 17.45
C VAL A 138 2.53 20.37 18.11
N PHE A 139 3.01 20.86 19.25
CA PHE A 139 2.36 21.95 19.99
C PHE A 139 3.08 23.27 19.78
N CYS A 140 2.37 24.39 19.74
CA CYS A 140 3.03 25.68 19.91
C CYS A 140 3.68 25.74 21.30
N SER A 141 4.91 26.23 21.37
CA SER A 141 5.56 26.51 22.66
C SER A 141 5.02 27.82 23.25
N GLU A 142 5.28 28.07 24.53
CA GLU A 142 5.00 29.37 25.15
C GLU A 142 5.69 30.51 24.38
N THR A 143 6.95 30.31 23.96
CA THR A 143 7.69 31.30 23.15
C THR A 143 6.99 31.57 21.82
N GLY A 144 6.58 30.52 21.10
CA GLY A 144 5.88 30.67 19.82
C GLY A 144 4.54 31.40 19.96
N ILE A 145 3.78 31.10 21.02
CA ILE A 145 2.49 31.77 21.28
C ILE A 145 2.71 33.23 21.65
N THR A 146 3.60 33.50 22.61
CA THR A 146 3.81 34.86 23.14
C THR A 146 4.45 35.81 22.14
N SER A 147 5.26 35.31 21.20
CA SER A 147 5.81 36.12 20.11
C SER A 147 4.83 36.31 18.95
N GLY A 148 3.69 35.60 18.93
CA GLY A 148 2.79 35.54 17.77
C GLY A 148 3.37 34.75 16.59
N SER A 149 4.49 34.04 16.80
CA SER A 149 5.15 33.24 15.77
C SER A 149 4.53 31.87 15.59
N CYS A 150 3.67 31.39 16.48
CA CYS A 150 2.98 30.11 16.34
C CYS A 150 1.50 30.29 16.63
N GLU A 151 0.66 29.79 15.73
CA GLU A 151 -0.79 29.81 15.87
C GLU A 151 -1.29 28.42 16.22
N THR A 152 -2.26 28.34 17.13
CA THR A 152 -2.89 27.09 17.57
C THR A 152 -4.31 26.99 17.06
N ALA A 153 -4.80 25.78 16.73
CA ALA A 153 -6.22 25.61 16.40
C ALA A 153 -7.15 25.85 17.60
N THR A 154 -6.72 25.52 18.82
CA THR A 154 -7.48 25.77 20.05
C THR A 154 -6.55 26.07 21.23
N PRO A 155 -6.97 26.90 22.21
CA PRO A 155 -6.16 27.17 23.40
C PRO A 155 -6.01 25.97 24.36
N SER A 156 -7.02 25.09 24.43
CA SER A 156 -7.05 23.95 25.36
C SER A 156 -6.17 22.78 24.94
N PHE A 157 -5.91 22.66 23.63
CA PHE A 157 -5.01 21.67 23.06
C PHE A 157 -4.23 22.36 21.92
N PRO A 158 -3.06 22.95 22.23
CA PRO A 158 -2.41 23.96 21.39
C PRO A 158 -1.63 23.34 20.23
N LEU A 159 -2.22 22.39 19.50
CA LEU A 159 -1.61 21.85 18.30
C LEU A 159 -1.33 23.00 17.33
N ALA A 160 -0.10 23.03 16.82
CA ALA A 160 0.36 24.08 15.95
C ALA A 160 -0.34 23.97 14.58
N THR A 161 -0.94 25.07 14.14
CA THR A 161 -1.45 25.22 12.78
C THR A 161 -0.38 25.87 11.89
N THR A 162 0.20 26.98 12.29
CA THR A 162 1.22 27.68 11.51
C THR A 162 2.37 28.15 12.39
N VAL A 163 3.54 28.33 11.78
CA VAL A 163 4.69 29.00 12.39
C VAL A 163 5.18 30.09 11.46
N ASN A 164 5.29 31.32 11.97
CA ASN A 164 5.64 32.54 11.23
C ASN A 164 4.77 32.72 9.97
N GLY A 165 3.48 32.40 10.07
CA GLY A 165 2.52 32.45 8.96
C GLY A 165 2.71 31.36 7.90
N GLN A 166 3.60 30.38 8.12
CA GLN A 166 3.81 29.24 7.22
C GLN A 166 3.14 27.98 7.77
N THR A 167 2.49 27.22 6.89
CA THR A 167 1.88 25.93 7.24
C THR A 167 2.95 24.86 7.52
N LEU A 168 2.67 23.98 8.46
CA LEU A 168 3.52 22.86 8.89
C LEU A 168 3.34 21.59 8.03
N LYS A 169 3.38 21.75 6.70
CA LYS A 169 3.18 20.68 5.71
C LYS A 169 4.49 19.98 5.28
N SER A 170 5.60 20.23 5.98
CA SER A 170 6.87 19.52 5.75
C SER A 170 7.55 19.21 7.07
N ALA A 171 8.25 18.07 7.13
CA ALA A 171 9.04 17.70 8.29
C ALA A 171 10.14 18.72 8.59
N GLU A 172 10.78 19.27 7.55
CA GLU A 172 11.81 20.30 7.70
C GLU A 172 11.28 21.57 8.40
N ALA A 173 10.09 22.04 8.03
CA ALA A 173 9.49 23.21 8.66
C ALA A 173 9.18 22.96 10.15
N ILE A 174 8.64 21.77 10.47
CA ILE A 174 8.34 21.36 11.84
C ILE A 174 9.62 21.25 12.68
N GLU A 175 10.65 20.57 12.16
CA GLU A 175 11.90 20.35 12.87
C GLU A 175 12.69 21.65 13.06
N SER A 176 12.69 22.52 12.06
CA SER A 176 13.30 23.85 12.15
C SER A 176 12.58 24.74 13.18
N ALA A 177 11.25 24.72 13.20
CA ALA A 177 10.46 25.43 14.21
C ALA A 177 10.72 24.89 15.63
N ALA A 178 10.86 23.56 15.77
CA ALA A 178 11.19 22.92 17.04
C ALA A 178 12.61 23.30 17.50
N HIS A 179 13.58 23.30 16.58
CA HIS A 179 14.95 23.73 16.86
C HIS A 179 15.03 25.20 17.28
N SER A 180 14.15 26.04 16.73
CA SER A 180 14.02 27.45 17.07
C SER A 180 13.23 27.70 18.36
N GLY A 181 12.73 26.65 19.01
CA GLY A 181 11.93 26.76 20.24
C GLY A 181 10.53 27.31 20.03
N LEU A 182 10.02 27.40 18.80
CA LEU A 182 8.68 27.94 18.49
C LEU A 182 7.57 26.89 18.64
N VAL A 183 7.93 25.61 18.50
CA VAL A 183 7.04 24.47 18.77
C VAL A 183 7.72 23.47 19.69
N THR A 184 6.92 22.67 20.39
CA THR A 184 7.37 21.52 21.18
C THR A 184 6.90 20.24 20.51
N LEU A 185 7.81 19.27 20.35
CA LEU A 185 7.49 17.94 19.86
C LEU A 185 7.26 17.01 21.05
N PHE A 186 6.02 16.59 21.25
CA PHE A 186 5.68 15.61 22.28
C PHE A 186 5.71 14.21 21.66
N ASP A 187 6.72 13.41 22.04
CA ASP A 187 6.82 12.01 21.65
C ASP A 187 5.69 11.20 22.33
N THR A 188 4.85 10.55 21.54
CA THR A 188 3.70 9.81 22.06
C THR A 188 4.06 8.41 22.55
N GLY A 189 5.26 7.91 22.25
CA GLY A 189 5.58 6.50 22.45
C GLY A 189 5.11 5.59 21.31
N ALA A 190 4.16 6.03 20.48
CA ALA A 190 3.53 5.19 19.48
C ALA A 190 4.45 4.94 18.28
N THR A 191 4.55 3.68 17.86
CA THR A 191 5.24 3.30 16.62
C THR A 191 4.32 2.52 15.72
N PHE A 192 4.34 2.79 14.42
CA PHE A 192 3.47 2.13 13.45
C PHE A 192 4.23 1.81 12.17
N VAL A 193 3.68 0.85 11.42
CA VAL A 193 4.17 0.52 10.08
C VAL A 193 3.28 1.20 9.05
N ALA A 194 3.89 1.93 8.12
CA ALA A 194 3.16 2.59 7.05
C ALA A 194 4.02 2.82 5.82
N THR A 195 3.40 2.95 4.66
CA THR A 195 4.10 3.21 3.39
C THR A 195 3.37 4.31 2.62
N ILE A 196 4.12 5.29 2.08
CA ILE A 196 3.55 6.28 1.17
C ILE A 196 3.22 5.59 -0.16
N THR A 197 1.99 5.77 -0.64
CA THR A 197 1.50 5.24 -1.91
C THR A 197 0.94 6.37 -2.77
N GLY A 198 1.79 7.00 -3.57
CA GLY A 198 1.38 7.99 -4.57
C GLY A 198 0.59 9.21 -4.04
N ASN A 199 0.09 10.00 -4.99
CA ASN A 199 -0.76 11.17 -4.77
C ASN A 199 -2.19 10.85 -5.18
#